data_AF-A0A1E1W6T2-F1
#
_entry.id   AF-A0A1E1W6T2-F1
#
_cell.length_a   1.000
_cell.length_b   1.000
_cell.length_c   1.000
_cell.angle_alpha   90.00
_cell.angle_beta   90.00
_cell.angle_gamma   90.00
#
_symmetry.space_group_name_H-M   'P 1'
#
loop_
_entity.id
_entity.type
_entity.pdbx_description
1 polymer ?
#
loop_
_entity_poly.entity_id
_entity_poly.type
_entity_poly.pdbx_seq_one_letter_code
_entity_poly.pdbx_strand_id
1 'polypeptide(L)'
;HMGVQGALLDLLCGPIFISHFIFGAGVPYSEESLKRAMLERSTDCPVMCSNPPQFYQSTLTFPYKKSESNLRPAAGSVIWSKVNETPEVAVQGRKLGLTKKKAGLRAHSLSVSKYKLYERLLNILLSNTELRLNILGDVCLENVPYNQMKMKSKKYYEKWMKVKENFFKAWTVKPDIWDFCVKLDMPKPS
;
A
#
# COMPACT_ATOMS: atom_id res chain seq x y z
N HIS A 1 -5.10 11.14 -4.78
CA HIS A 1 -6.15 11.68 -3.88
C HIS A 1 -5.83 11.54 -2.39
N MET A 2 -5.57 10.33 -1.87
CA MET A 2 -5.24 10.12 -0.44
C MET A 2 -3.75 10.14 -0.11
N GLY A 3 -2.92 10.00 -1.15
CA GLY A 3 -1.51 9.69 -1.04
C GLY A 3 -1.27 8.18 -1.04
N VAL A 4 -0.04 7.77 -1.33
CA VAL A 4 0.35 6.36 -1.49
C VAL A 4 0.70 5.66 -0.18
N GLN A 5 0.87 6.42 0.90
CA GLN A 5 1.24 5.95 2.24
C GLN A 5 0.14 5.10 2.89
N GLY A 6 -1.13 5.38 2.58
CA GLY A 6 -2.29 4.71 3.16
C GLY A 6 -2.54 5.08 4.64
N ALA A 7 -3.67 4.60 5.18
CA ALA A 7 -4.17 5.02 6.49
C ALA A 7 -3.21 4.75 7.67
N LEU A 8 -2.42 3.68 7.62
CA LEU A 8 -1.50 3.35 8.71
C LEU A 8 -0.32 4.31 8.80
N LEU A 9 0.30 4.64 7.67
CA LEU A 9 1.41 5.59 7.65
C LEU A 9 0.94 7.04 7.79
N ASP A 10 -0.32 7.33 7.46
CA ASP A 10 -0.94 8.64 7.70
C ASP A 10 -0.97 9.02 9.19
N LEU A 11 -0.89 8.03 10.09
CA LEU A 11 -0.71 8.25 11.54
C LEU A 11 0.68 8.79 11.88
N LEU A 12 1.68 8.53 11.04
CA LEU A 12 3.09 8.86 11.28
C LEU A 12 3.54 10.09 10.48
N CYS A 13 3.02 10.23 9.27
CA CYS A 13 3.41 11.27 8.34
C CYS A 13 2.18 11.82 7.60
N GLY A 14 2.31 13.05 7.09
CA GLY A 14 1.33 13.60 6.17
C GLY A 14 1.22 12.81 4.86
N PRO A 15 0.30 13.19 3.97
CA PRO A 15 0.06 12.48 2.73
C PRO A 15 1.25 12.57 1.76
N ILE A 16 1.63 11.44 1.18
CA ILE A 16 2.74 11.33 0.23
C ILE A 16 2.15 11.10 -1.17
N PHE A 17 2.50 11.94 -2.14
CA PHE A 17 1.98 11.85 -3.51
C PHE A 17 3.09 11.50 -4.50
N ILE A 18 2.73 10.77 -5.55
CA ILE A 18 3.60 10.54 -6.70
C ILE A 18 3.54 11.78 -7.58
N SER A 19 4.70 12.41 -7.83
CA SER A 19 4.79 13.60 -8.68
C SER A 19 4.91 13.28 -10.17
N HIS A 20 5.53 12.14 -10.53
CA HIS A 20 5.80 11.79 -11.91
C HIS A 20 5.47 10.32 -12.17
N PHE A 21 4.73 10.05 -13.23
CA PHE A 21 4.48 8.71 -13.76
C PHE A 21 5.20 8.57 -15.09
N ILE A 22 6.08 7.59 -15.19
CA ILE A 22 6.89 7.34 -16.39
C ILE A 22 6.51 5.97 -16.95
N PHE A 23 6.07 5.96 -18.21
CA PHE A 23 5.70 4.75 -18.94
C PHE A 23 6.79 4.38 -19.93
N GLY A 24 7.03 3.08 -20.16
CA GLY A 24 7.99 2.63 -21.17
C GLY A 24 7.52 2.94 -22.60
N ALA A 25 8.44 2.94 -23.57
CA ALA A 25 8.07 3.01 -24.98
C ALA A 25 7.37 1.74 -25.45
N GLY A 26 6.53 1.90 -26.47
CA GLY A 26 5.91 0.78 -27.18
C GLY A 26 4.82 0.05 -26.40
N VAL A 27 4.26 0.68 -25.37
CA VAL A 27 3.00 0.32 -24.71
C VAL A 27 1.97 1.43 -24.95
N PRO A 28 0.65 1.16 -24.83
CA PRO A 28 -0.37 2.20 -24.97
C PRO A 28 -0.15 3.36 -23.99
N TYR A 29 -0.13 4.59 -24.53
CA TYR A 29 0.00 5.83 -23.77
C TYR A 29 -0.93 6.89 -24.38
N SER A 30 -1.71 7.55 -23.53
CA SER A 30 -2.49 8.75 -23.87
C SER A 30 -2.55 9.61 -22.63
N GLU A 31 -1.95 10.79 -22.72
CA GLU A 31 -1.92 11.74 -21.61
C GLU A 31 -3.35 12.21 -21.27
N GLU A 32 -4.21 12.40 -22.28
CA GLU A 32 -5.62 12.78 -22.03
C GLU A 32 -6.35 11.68 -21.26
N SER A 33 -6.12 10.41 -21.64
CA SER A 33 -6.74 9.28 -20.94
C SER A 33 -6.26 9.17 -19.49
N LEU A 34 -4.98 9.47 -19.23
CA LEU A 34 -4.40 9.48 -17.88
C LEU A 34 -4.96 10.63 -17.04
N LYS A 35 -5.00 11.86 -17.58
CA LYS A 35 -5.60 13.03 -16.93
C LYS A 35 -7.06 12.80 -16.60
N ARG A 36 -7.83 12.29 -17.56
CA ARG A 36 -9.23 11.92 -17.37
C ARG A 36 -9.40 10.85 -16.28
N ALA A 37 -8.58 9.81 -16.27
CA ALA A 37 -8.72 8.72 -15.31
C ALA A 37 -8.33 9.11 -13.88
N MET A 38 -7.32 9.97 -13.73
CA MET A 38 -6.67 10.27 -12.44
C MET A 38 -7.11 11.60 -11.82
N LEU A 39 -7.58 12.56 -12.61
CA LEU A 39 -7.86 13.93 -12.16
C LEU A 39 -9.27 14.41 -12.50
N GLU A 40 -9.79 14.04 -13.67
CA GLU A 40 -11.01 14.64 -14.23
C GLU A 40 -12.17 13.64 -14.30
N ARG A 41 -12.08 12.48 -13.62
CA ARG A 41 -13.11 11.43 -13.68
C ARG A 41 -14.48 11.92 -13.20
N SER A 42 -14.51 12.93 -12.33
CA SER A 42 -15.74 13.56 -11.85
C SER A 42 -15.75 15.05 -12.16
N THR A 43 -16.80 15.48 -12.85
CA THR A 43 -17.10 16.88 -13.18
C THR A 43 -17.59 17.68 -11.98
N ASP A 44 -18.19 16.99 -11.01
CA ASP A 44 -18.92 17.60 -9.90
C ASP A 44 -17.99 17.98 -8.73
N CYS A 45 -16.79 17.40 -8.73
CA CYS A 45 -15.76 17.68 -7.75
C CYS A 45 -14.40 17.49 -8.42
N PRO A 46 -13.89 18.51 -9.15
CA PRO A 46 -12.52 18.47 -9.63
C PRO A 46 -11.65 18.32 -8.38
N VAL A 47 -10.97 17.18 -8.27
CA VAL A 47 -10.10 16.96 -7.13
C VAL A 47 -8.96 17.95 -7.27
N MET A 48 -9.01 19.04 -6.50
CA MET A 48 -7.90 19.98 -6.37
C MET A 48 -6.71 19.23 -5.77
N CYS A 49 -5.90 18.66 -6.65
CA CYS A 49 -4.57 18.21 -6.32
C CYS A 49 -3.71 19.46 -6.46
N SER A 50 -3.25 20.00 -5.33
CA SER A 50 -2.39 21.19 -5.31
C SER A 50 -1.18 21.04 -6.25
N ASN A 51 -0.70 19.80 -6.39
CA ASN A 51 0.34 19.40 -7.33
C ASN A 51 -0.16 18.19 -8.13
N PRO A 52 -0.77 18.37 -9.33
CA PRO A 52 -1.16 17.25 -10.17
C PRO A 52 0.10 16.51 -10.66
N PRO A 53 0.04 15.17 -10.79
CA PRO A 53 1.18 14.42 -11.30
C PRO A 53 1.41 14.72 -12.78
N GLN A 54 2.68 14.69 -13.17
CA GLN A 54 3.11 14.77 -14.56
C GLN A 54 3.25 13.37 -15.15
N PHE A 55 2.89 13.22 -16.42
CA PHE A 55 2.93 11.96 -17.15
C PHE A 55 3.98 12.04 -18.26
N TYR A 56 4.79 11.00 -18.38
CA TYR A 56 5.83 10.91 -19.39
C TYR A 56 5.83 9.55 -20.04
N GLN A 57 6.20 9.53 -21.32
CA GLN A 57 6.58 8.30 -22.00
C GLN A 57 8.08 8.33 -22.28
N SER A 58 8.79 7.34 -21.75
CA SER A 58 10.18 7.08 -22.07
C SER A 58 10.33 6.64 -23.53
N THR A 59 11.48 6.91 -24.12
CA THR A 59 11.88 6.36 -25.43
C THR A 59 12.41 4.93 -25.32
N LEU A 60 12.67 4.44 -24.11
CA LEU A 60 13.22 3.10 -23.86
C LEU A 60 12.11 2.04 -23.96
N THR A 61 12.30 1.09 -24.87
CA THR A 61 11.41 -0.07 -25.01
C THR A 61 11.95 -1.24 -24.21
N PHE A 62 11.11 -1.82 -23.35
CA PHE A 62 11.49 -3.03 -22.61
C PHE A 62 11.45 -4.26 -23.54
N PRO A 63 12.49 -5.12 -23.54
CA PRO A 63 12.57 -6.27 -24.45
C PRO A 63 11.40 -7.25 -24.31
N TYR A 64 10.93 -7.47 -23.09
CA TYR A 64 9.89 -8.45 -22.77
C TYR A 64 8.51 -7.82 -22.59
N LYS A 65 8.21 -6.75 -23.33
CA LYS A 65 6.87 -6.14 -23.32
C LYS A 65 5.81 -7.12 -23.85
N LYS A 66 4.55 -6.88 -23.49
CA LYS A 66 3.42 -7.60 -24.05
C LYS A 66 3.37 -7.38 -25.57
N SER A 67 3.24 -8.46 -26.32
CA SER A 67 3.13 -8.47 -27.78
C SER A 67 2.25 -9.65 -28.21
N GLU A 68 1.92 -9.73 -29.50
CA GLU A 68 1.16 -10.88 -30.04
C GLU A 68 1.88 -12.21 -29.82
N SER A 69 3.21 -12.20 -29.85
CA SER A 69 4.04 -13.38 -29.55
C SER A 69 4.31 -13.59 -28.05
N ASN A 70 4.03 -12.59 -27.19
CA ASN A 70 4.30 -12.62 -25.76
C ASN A 70 3.05 -12.22 -24.94
N LEU A 71 2.05 -13.11 -24.96
CA LEU A 71 0.74 -12.87 -24.36
C LEU A 71 0.62 -13.30 -22.90
N ARG A 72 1.47 -14.22 -22.44
CA ARG A 72 1.33 -14.86 -21.12
C ARG A 72 2.11 -14.07 -20.06
N PRO A 73 1.44 -13.45 -19.07
CA PRO A 73 2.15 -12.82 -17.97
C PRO A 73 2.82 -13.88 -17.09
N ALA A 74 3.89 -13.47 -16.40
CA ALA A 74 4.50 -14.32 -15.38
C ALA A 74 3.50 -14.63 -14.26
N ALA A 75 3.51 -15.88 -13.77
CA ALA A 75 2.62 -16.33 -12.70
C ALA A 75 3.03 -15.83 -11.30
N GLY A 76 4.16 -15.14 -11.20
CA GLY A 76 4.71 -14.62 -9.96
C GLY A 76 5.10 -13.15 -10.06
N SER A 77 5.39 -12.56 -8.90
CA SER A 77 5.92 -11.21 -8.78
C SER A 77 7.22 -11.22 -7.99
N VAL A 78 8.09 -10.26 -8.30
CA VAL A 78 9.31 -10.00 -7.55
C VAL A 78 9.10 -8.75 -6.71
N ILE A 79 9.47 -8.83 -5.44
CA ILE A 79 9.36 -7.76 -4.46
C ILE A 79 10.76 -7.47 -3.96
N TRP A 80 11.22 -6.24 -4.10
CA TRP A 80 12.52 -5.80 -3.66
C TRP A 80 12.41 -4.40 -3.09
N SER A 81 13.18 -4.11 -2.05
CA SER A 81 13.29 -2.77 -1.50
C SER A 81 14.70 -2.54 -0.99
N LYS A 82 15.18 -1.29 -0.99
CA LYS A 82 16.52 -0.96 -0.49
C LYS A 82 16.75 -1.42 0.96
N VAL A 83 15.70 -1.51 1.77
CA VAL A 83 15.76 -1.97 3.17
C VAL A 83 15.92 -3.49 3.26
N ASN A 84 15.50 -4.22 2.22
CA ASN A 84 15.60 -5.68 2.14
C ASN A 84 16.38 -6.04 0.86
N GLU A 85 17.70 -6.13 0.94
CA GLU A 85 18.57 -6.34 -0.23
C GLU A 85 18.27 -7.65 -0.97
N THR A 86 17.75 -8.66 -0.26
CA THR A 86 17.34 -9.93 -0.87
C THR A 86 15.92 -9.83 -1.44
N PRO A 87 15.73 -10.01 -2.77
CA PRO A 87 14.41 -10.00 -3.37
C PRO A 87 13.55 -11.18 -2.91
N GLU A 88 12.26 -10.94 -2.72
CA GLU A 88 11.26 -11.97 -2.46
C GLU A 88 10.49 -12.28 -3.75
N VAL A 89 10.33 -13.57 -4.05
CA VAL A 89 9.46 -14.01 -5.15
C VAL A 89 8.14 -14.46 -4.56
N ALA A 90 7.03 -13.96 -5.09
CA ALA A 90 5.69 -14.32 -4.69
C ALA A 90 4.96 -15.06 -5.82
N VAL A 91 4.28 -16.15 -5.49
CA VAL A 91 3.38 -16.88 -6.39
C VAL A 91 2.04 -17.03 -5.69
N GLN A 92 0.95 -16.60 -6.32
CA GLN A 92 -0.40 -16.61 -5.74
C GLN A 92 -0.47 -15.94 -4.34
N GLY A 93 0.29 -14.86 -4.14
CA GLY A 93 0.33 -14.12 -2.87
C GLY A 93 1.10 -14.82 -1.75
N ARG A 94 1.86 -15.89 -2.04
CA ARG A 94 2.71 -16.60 -1.08
C ARG A 94 4.17 -16.53 -1.49
N LYS A 95 5.07 -16.49 -0.50
CA LYS A 95 6.51 -16.49 -0.73
C LYS A 95 6.94 -17.83 -1.32
N LEU A 96 7.66 -17.78 -2.45
CA LEU A 96 8.19 -18.95 -3.13
C LEU A 96 9.38 -19.54 -2.35
N GLY A 97 9.61 -20.85 -2.48
CA GLY A 97 10.72 -21.55 -1.81
C GLY A 97 10.43 -22.00 -0.37
N LEU A 98 9.18 -21.88 0.08
CA LEU A 98 8.75 -22.39 1.38
C LEU A 98 8.21 -23.82 1.29
N THR A 99 8.53 -24.65 2.29
CA THR A 99 7.88 -25.95 2.45
C THR A 99 6.41 -25.76 2.85
N LYS A 100 5.54 -26.75 2.54
CA LYS A 100 4.11 -26.70 2.93
C LYS A 100 3.91 -26.44 4.43
N LYS A 101 4.77 -27.01 5.29
CA LYS A 101 4.76 -26.81 6.75
C LYS A 101 5.05 -25.36 7.15
N LYS A 102 5.97 -24.69 6.45
CA LYS A 102 6.40 -23.32 6.73
C LYS A 102 5.49 -22.26 6.10
N ALA A 103 4.82 -22.58 5.00
CA ALA A 103 3.98 -21.64 4.25
C ALA A 103 2.80 -21.06 5.04
N GLY A 104 2.33 -21.74 6.10
CA GLY A 104 1.27 -21.24 6.98
C GLY A 104 1.75 -20.36 8.15
N LEU A 105 3.05 -20.29 8.40
CA LEU A 105 3.59 -19.56 9.54
C LEU A 105 3.71 -18.07 9.20
N ARG A 106 3.23 -17.21 10.10
CA ARG A 106 3.26 -15.75 9.93
C ARG A 106 4.67 -15.19 9.74
N ALA A 107 5.67 -15.84 10.35
CA ALA A 107 7.09 -15.52 10.18
C ALA A 107 7.57 -15.59 8.71
N HIS A 108 6.90 -16.37 7.86
CA HIS A 108 7.24 -16.55 6.46
C HIS A 108 6.30 -15.82 5.49
N SER A 109 5.46 -14.91 6.01
CA SER A 109 4.64 -14.02 5.18
C SER A 109 5.52 -13.10 4.35
N LEU A 110 5.00 -12.66 3.19
CA LEU A 110 5.66 -11.64 2.37
C LEU A 110 5.87 -10.35 3.18
N SER A 111 6.99 -9.68 2.94
CA SER A 111 7.34 -8.42 3.60
C SER A 111 6.30 -7.31 3.40
N VAL A 112 5.60 -7.33 2.25
CA VAL A 112 4.52 -6.40 1.88
C VAL A 112 3.11 -6.85 2.32
N SER A 113 3.00 -7.96 3.06
CA SER A 113 1.71 -8.42 3.58
C SER A 113 1.16 -7.47 4.65
N LYS A 114 -0.17 -7.43 4.82
CA LYS A 114 -0.82 -6.62 5.86
C LYS A 114 -0.25 -6.90 7.26
N TYR A 115 0.01 -8.18 7.55
CA TYR A 115 0.58 -8.60 8.82
C TYR A 115 1.96 -8.00 9.03
N LYS A 116 2.87 -8.13 8.06
CA LYS A 116 4.26 -7.62 8.18
C LYS A 116 4.34 -6.10 8.15
N LEU A 117 3.49 -5.42 7.39
CA LEU A 117 3.40 -3.96 7.43
C LEU A 117 2.85 -3.47 8.78
N TYR A 118 1.87 -4.17 9.35
CA TYR A 118 1.33 -3.81 10.66
C TYR A 118 2.31 -4.06 11.79
N GLU A 119 2.99 -5.21 11.79
CA GLU A 119 4.10 -5.53 12.70
C GLU A 119 5.17 -4.43 12.70
N ARG A 120 5.57 -3.94 11.51
CA ARG A 120 6.52 -2.82 11.40
C ARG A 120 5.99 -1.52 12.02
N LEU A 121 4.73 -1.16 11.77
CA LEU A 121 4.12 0.01 12.42
C LEU A 121 4.15 -0.13 13.94
N LEU A 122 3.75 -1.28 14.47
CA LEU A 122 3.71 -1.51 15.91
C LEU A 122 5.11 -1.44 16.54
N ASN A 123 6.15 -1.95 15.87
CA ASN A 123 7.53 -1.80 16.33
C ASN A 123 7.98 -0.33 16.36
N ILE A 124 7.55 0.50 15.40
CA ILE A 124 7.81 1.95 15.43
C ILE A 124 7.14 2.58 16.66
N LEU A 125 5.87 2.26 16.92
CA LEU A 125 5.14 2.76 18.09
C LEU A 125 5.73 2.26 19.40
N LEU A 126 6.22 1.02 19.45
CA LEU A 126 6.90 0.48 20.63
C LEU A 126 8.19 1.25 20.93
N SER A 127 8.93 1.63 19.89
CA SER A 127 10.18 2.41 20.03
C SER A 127 9.97 3.91 20.31
N ASN A 128 8.75 4.43 20.17
CA ASN A 128 8.43 5.85 20.34
C ASN A 128 7.20 6.03 21.24
N THR A 129 7.44 6.16 22.54
CA THR A 129 6.39 6.27 23.57
C THR A 129 5.48 7.47 23.37
N GLU A 130 6.01 8.63 23.00
CA GLU A 130 5.22 9.85 22.80
C GLU A 130 4.22 9.66 21.65
N LEU A 131 4.71 9.20 20.50
CA LEU A 131 3.88 8.91 19.35
C LEU A 131 2.83 7.83 19.65
N ARG A 132 3.20 6.80 20.40
CA ARG A 132 2.28 5.75 20.87
C ARG A 132 1.16 6.33 21.71
N LEU A 133 1.48 7.16 22.71
CA LEU A 133 0.48 7.80 23.57
C LEU A 133 -0.44 8.72 22.76
N ASN A 134 0.10 9.47 21.79
CA ASN A 134 -0.70 10.34 20.93
C ASN A 134 -1.73 9.56 20.06
N ILE A 135 -1.40 8.34 19.64
CA ILE A 135 -2.27 7.51 18.77
C ILE A 135 -3.20 6.58 19.57
N LEU A 136 -2.72 6.05 20.69
CA LEU A 136 -3.37 4.97 21.45
C LEU A 136 -3.84 5.36 22.84
N GLY A 137 -3.28 6.42 23.44
CA GLY A 137 -3.40 6.65 24.88
C GLY A 137 -2.85 5.47 25.67
N ASP A 138 -3.60 5.03 26.68
CA ASP A 138 -3.22 3.92 27.58
C ASP A 138 -3.49 2.52 27.00
N VAL A 139 -3.99 2.41 25.77
CA VAL A 139 -4.30 1.12 25.16
C VAL A 139 -3.02 0.35 24.83
N CYS A 140 -2.98 -0.93 25.24
CA CYS A 140 -1.88 -1.84 24.91
C CYS A 140 -1.81 -2.10 23.40
N LEU A 141 -0.62 -1.93 22.81
CA LEU A 141 -0.34 -2.07 21.37
C LEU A 141 -0.82 -3.42 20.80
N GLU A 142 -0.54 -4.51 21.51
CA GLU A 142 -0.83 -5.88 21.04
C GLU A 142 -2.33 -6.18 21.00
N ASN A 143 -3.14 -5.39 21.71
CA ASN A 143 -4.59 -5.58 21.81
C ASN A 143 -5.34 -4.77 20.77
N VAL A 144 -4.66 -4.00 19.91
CA VAL A 144 -5.30 -3.22 18.85
C VAL A 144 -5.34 -4.04 17.57
N PRO A 145 -6.51 -4.42 17.06
CA PRO A 145 -6.61 -5.10 15.78
C PRO A 145 -6.26 -4.18 14.59
N TYR A 146 -5.80 -4.78 13.49
CA TYR A 146 -5.37 -4.07 12.29
C TYR A 146 -6.41 -3.09 11.73
N ASN A 147 -7.68 -3.52 11.63
CA ASN A 147 -8.77 -2.66 11.14
C ASN A 147 -9.03 -1.48 12.08
N GLN A 148 -9.02 -1.70 13.40
CA GLN A 148 -9.17 -0.65 14.40
C GLN A 148 -8.02 0.35 14.37
N MET A 149 -6.77 -0.12 14.20
CA MET A 149 -5.62 0.77 14.06
C MET A 149 -5.78 1.69 12.87
N LYS A 150 -6.21 1.17 11.71
CA LYS A 150 -6.45 2.01 10.53
C LYS A 150 -7.45 3.13 10.81
N MET A 151 -8.55 2.83 11.51
CA MET A 151 -9.61 3.81 11.79
C MET A 151 -9.13 5.00 12.64
N LYS A 152 -7.97 4.88 13.30
CA LYS A 152 -7.38 6.00 14.05
C LYS A 152 -6.93 7.15 13.15
N SER A 153 -6.66 6.90 11.87
CA SER A 153 -6.37 7.96 10.90
C SER A 153 -7.66 8.61 10.39
N LYS A 154 -8.29 9.41 11.27
CA LYS A 154 -9.61 10.04 11.00
C LYS A 154 -9.59 10.92 9.75
N LYS A 155 -8.58 11.79 9.63
CA LYS A 155 -8.41 12.70 8.48
C LYS A 155 -8.32 11.94 7.16
N TYR A 156 -7.58 10.82 7.14
CA TYR A 156 -7.52 9.96 5.96
C TYR A 156 -8.89 9.37 5.64
N TYR A 157 -9.61 8.84 6.63
CA TYR A 157 -10.92 8.23 6.37
C TYR A 157 -11.96 9.26 5.91
N GLU A 158 -12.03 10.44 6.52
CA GLU A 158 -12.91 11.53 6.10
C GLU A 158 -12.65 11.94 4.65
N LYS A 159 -11.38 12.13 4.29
CA LYS A 159 -11.02 12.47 2.91
C LYS A 159 -11.26 11.30 1.96
N TRP A 160 -11.08 10.05 2.39
CA TRP A 160 -11.40 8.88 1.59
C TRP A 160 -12.89 8.78 1.28
N MET A 161 -13.77 9.03 2.25
CA MET A 161 -15.21 9.02 2.06
C MET A 161 -15.64 10.06 1.01
N LYS A 162 -15.14 11.30 1.14
CA LYS A 162 -15.38 12.36 0.14
C LYS A 162 -14.92 11.95 -1.27
N VAL A 163 -13.72 11.37 -1.39
CA VAL A 163 -13.20 10.91 -2.69
C VAL A 163 -14.02 9.74 -3.23
N LYS A 164 -14.40 8.79 -2.38
CA LYS A 164 -15.19 7.63 -2.77
C LYS A 164 -16.54 8.04 -3.35
N GLU A 165 -17.25 8.93 -2.66
CA GLU A 165 -18.57 9.43 -3.05
C GLU A 165 -18.50 10.32 -4.28
N ASN A 166 -17.59 11.30 -4.29
CA ASN A 166 -17.60 12.35 -5.31
C ASN A 166 -16.78 11.99 -6.55
N PHE A 167 -15.68 11.25 -6.42
CA PHE A 167 -14.77 10.97 -7.53
C PHE A 167 -14.99 9.59 -8.15
N PHE A 168 -15.09 8.54 -7.32
CA PHE A 168 -15.25 7.17 -7.82
C PHE A 168 -16.70 6.77 -8.04
N LYS A 169 -17.65 7.36 -7.30
CA LYS A 169 -19.11 7.11 -7.31
C LYS A 169 -19.50 5.66 -6.94
N ALA A 170 -18.99 4.67 -7.66
CA ALA A 170 -19.17 3.25 -7.41
C ALA A 170 -17.83 2.58 -7.05
N TRP A 171 -17.54 2.46 -5.75
CA TRP A 171 -16.35 1.75 -5.26
C TRP A 171 -16.73 0.50 -4.45
N THR A 172 -16.20 -0.66 -4.84
CA THR A 172 -16.47 -1.92 -4.16
C THR A 172 -15.85 -1.95 -2.76
N VAL A 173 -16.64 -2.38 -1.77
CA VAL A 173 -16.19 -2.51 -0.38
C VAL A 173 -15.91 -3.99 -0.13
N LYS A 174 -14.67 -4.29 0.28
CA LYS A 174 -14.35 -5.61 0.80
C LYS A 174 -14.94 -5.75 2.20
N PRO A 175 -15.47 -6.93 2.57
CA PRO A 175 -15.86 -7.21 3.95
C PRO A 175 -14.71 -6.85 4.91
N ASP A 176 -15.03 -6.21 6.03
CA ASP A 176 -14.02 -5.88 7.04
C ASP A 176 -13.70 -7.11 7.90
N ILE A 177 -12.95 -8.03 7.30
CA ILE A 177 -12.56 -9.32 7.89
C ILE A 177 -11.14 -9.28 8.48
N TRP A 178 -10.54 -8.09 8.61
CA TRP A 178 -9.12 -7.95 8.98
C TRP A 178 -8.96 -7.54 10.45
N ASP A 179 -9.61 -8.30 11.34
CA ASP A 179 -9.64 -8.09 12.79
C ASP A 179 -8.54 -8.88 13.52
N PHE A 180 -7.31 -8.85 12.99
CA PHE A 180 -6.19 -9.59 13.57
C PHE A 180 -5.26 -8.67 14.37
N CYS A 181 -4.72 -9.20 15.47
CA CYS A 181 -3.64 -8.60 16.25
C CYS A 181 -2.28 -9.22 15.89
N VAL A 182 -1.22 -8.49 16.22
CA VAL A 182 0.18 -8.95 16.10
C VAL A 182 0.76 -9.01 17.50
N LYS A 183 1.39 -10.12 17.84
CA LYS A 183 2.21 -10.25 19.05
C LYS A 183 3.59 -9.72 18.74
N LEU A 184 4.11 -8.83 19.57
CA LEU A 184 5.45 -8.30 19.42
C LEU A 184 6.40 -9.17 20.23
N ASP A 185 7.55 -9.51 19.65
CA ASP A 185 8.61 -10.15 20.41
C ASP A 185 9.26 -9.07 21.28
N MET A 186 8.75 -8.91 22.50
CA MET A 186 9.35 -8.03 23.50
C MET A 186 10.79 -8.53 23.77
N PRO A 187 11.80 -7.64 23.82
CA PRO A 187 13.13 -8.05 24.21
C PRO A 187 13.05 -8.66 25.61
N LYS A 188 13.57 -9.89 25.77
CA LYS A 188 13.65 -10.53 27.09
C LYS A 188 14.47 -9.61 28.01
N PRO A 189 14.03 -9.34 29.25
CA PRO A 189 14.87 -8.64 30.20
C PRO A 189 16.16 -9.45 30.39
N SER A 190 17.28 -8.76 30.24
CA SER A 190 18.65 -9.24 30.51
C SER A 190 18.83 -9.59 31.97
#